data_AF-A0A7X1ZMP7-F1
#
_entry.id   AF-A0A7X1ZMP7-F1
#
_cell.length_a   1.000
_cell.length_b   1.000
_cell.length_c   1.000
_cell.angle_alpha   90.00
_cell.angle_beta   90.00
_cell.angle_gamma   90.00
#
_symmetry.space_group_name_H-M   'P 1'
#
loop_
_entity.id
_entity.type
_entity.pdbx_description
1 polymer ?
#
loop_
_entity_poly.entity_id
_entity_poly.type
_entity_poly.pdbx_seq_one_letter_code
_entity_poly.pdbx_strand_id
1 'polypeptide(L)'
;PSDNPTPGSYIYAKGLRNPFGAAWRKSDNHLYISDNGPAVDDRIAKIIPGENYGWPQSMRISTIFFWWYTHAPTAIDFAGDQFGPDYKDHLFVALFGHAYHEGRTDKGKKIVEMVIDERDNVTYLNDFVVYSGQGPASVCGLAFGPDGLYFTDLHGEVGFKKGEKSGGNIWKITKI
;
A
#
# COMPACT_ATOMS: atom_id res chain seq x y z
N PRO A 1 -24.16 -1.14 13.20
CA PRO A 1 -24.07 -2.61 12.99
C PRO A 1 -23.98 -3.30 14.37
N SER A 2 -24.66 -4.43 14.56
CA SER A 2 -24.68 -5.14 15.86
C SER A 2 -23.38 -5.89 16.17
N ASP A 3 -22.59 -6.14 15.15
CA ASP A 3 -21.28 -6.80 15.15
C ASP A 3 -20.10 -5.81 15.26
N ASN A 4 -20.37 -4.50 15.34
CA ASN A 4 -19.33 -3.51 15.59
C ASN A 4 -18.82 -3.58 17.03
N PRO A 5 -17.52 -3.30 17.26
CA PRO A 5 -16.88 -3.47 18.56
C PRO A 5 -17.41 -2.52 19.64
N THR A 6 -18.02 -1.40 19.26
CA THR A 6 -18.69 -0.48 20.17
C THR A 6 -20.15 -0.34 19.78
N PRO A 7 -21.10 -0.77 20.64
CA PRO A 7 -22.53 -0.65 20.36
C PRO A 7 -22.94 0.79 20.03
N GLY A 8 -23.71 0.96 18.96
CA GLY A 8 -24.16 2.28 18.50
C GLY A 8 -23.11 3.11 17.75
N SER A 9 -21.90 2.59 17.50
CA SER A 9 -20.84 3.27 16.76
C SER A 9 -20.54 2.60 15.41
N TYR A 10 -20.21 3.40 14.40
CA TYR A 10 -19.70 2.92 13.10
C TYR A 10 -18.18 2.74 13.08
N ILE A 11 -17.47 3.17 14.13
CA ILE A 11 -16.02 3.07 14.22
C ILE A 11 -15.63 1.61 14.49
N TYR A 12 -14.91 1.01 13.55
CA TYR A 12 -14.38 -0.35 13.68
C TYR A 12 -13.02 -0.37 14.41
N ALA A 13 -12.14 0.57 14.11
CA ALA A 13 -10.85 0.79 14.79
C ALA A 13 -10.49 2.27 14.73
N LYS A 14 -9.54 2.73 15.56
CA LYS A 14 -9.14 4.15 15.66
C LYS A 14 -7.64 4.34 15.85
N GLY A 15 -7.15 5.58 15.82
CA GLY A 15 -5.73 5.88 16.06
C GLY A 15 -4.82 5.63 14.85
N LEU A 16 -5.40 5.63 13.65
CA LEU A 16 -4.67 5.73 12.38
C LEU A 16 -4.42 7.21 12.06
N ARG A 17 -3.35 7.53 11.34
CA ARG A 17 -3.00 8.92 11.02
C ARG A 17 -3.60 9.38 9.70
N ASN A 18 -3.18 8.75 8.63
CA ASN A 18 -3.52 9.02 7.24
C ASN A 18 -3.57 7.68 6.48
N PRO A 19 -4.54 6.81 6.79
CA PRO A 19 -4.70 5.52 6.15
C PRO A 19 -5.20 5.68 4.71
N PHE A 20 -4.59 4.97 3.76
CA PHE A 20 -4.97 5.02 2.35
C PHE A 20 -5.42 3.66 1.82
N GLY A 21 -4.52 2.67 1.79
CA GLY A 21 -4.77 1.36 1.23
C GLY A 21 -5.40 0.41 2.24
N ALA A 22 -6.26 -0.48 1.73
CA ALA A 22 -6.98 -1.46 2.52
C ALA A 22 -7.16 -2.74 1.72
N ALA A 23 -6.76 -3.89 2.28
CA ALA A 23 -6.98 -5.19 1.66
C ALA A 23 -7.25 -6.26 2.70
N TRP A 24 -8.18 -7.17 2.40
CA TRP A 24 -8.43 -8.35 3.20
C TRP A 24 -7.48 -9.47 2.78
N ARG A 25 -6.75 -10.02 3.75
CA ARG A 25 -5.94 -11.21 3.56
C ARG A 25 -6.84 -12.44 3.72
N LYS A 26 -6.91 -13.28 2.70
CA LYS A 26 -7.83 -14.43 2.68
C LYS A 26 -7.42 -15.53 3.65
N SER A 27 -6.12 -15.73 3.85
CA SER A 27 -5.59 -16.85 4.65
C SER A 27 -5.92 -16.73 6.14
N ASP A 28 -5.98 -15.51 6.67
CA ASP A 28 -6.25 -15.25 8.09
C ASP A 28 -7.54 -14.46 8.33
N ASN A 29 -8.24 -14.04 7.27
CA ASN A 29 -9.47 -13.25 7.33
C ASN A 29 -9.31 -11.95 8.14
N HIS A 30 -8.20 -11.25 7.96
CA HIS A 30 -7.96 -9.94 8.56
C HIS A 30 -7.82 -8.84 7.50
N LEU A 31 -8.23 -7.64 7.89
CA LEU A 31 -8.01 -6.41 7.13
C LEU A 31 -6.60 -5.90 7.43
N TYR A 32 -5.83 -5.60 6.39
CA TYR A 32 -4.57 -4.88 6.49
C TYR A 32 -4.74 -3.48 5.93
N ILE A 33 -4.01 -2.51 6.48
CA ILE A 33 -4.07 -1.10 6.11
C ILE A 33 -2.66 -0.56 5.94
N SER A 34 -2.45 0.26 4.91
CA SER A 34 -1.31 1.16 4.82
C SER A 34 -1.65 2.53 5.41
N ASP A 35 -0.75 3.09 6.21
CA ASP A 35 -0.97 4.34 6.93
C ASP A 35 0.27 5.22 6.89
N ASN A 36 0.12 6.46 6.42
CA ASN A 36 1.23 7.39 6.23
C ASN A 36 1.56 8.10 7.54
N GLY A 37 2.83 8.06 7.93
CA GLY A 37 3.37 8.82 9.04
C GLY A 37 3.55 10.31 8.71
N PRO A 38 3.85 11.16 9.71
CA PRO A 38 3.97 12.60 9.52
C PRO A 38 5.22 13.04 8.74
N ALA A 39 6.31 12.31 8.89
CA ALA A 39 7.59 12.51 8.19
C ALA A 39 8.50 11.26 8.25
N VAL A 40 8.10 10.27 9.06
CA VAL A 40 8.77 9.01 9.39
C VAL A 40 7.67 8.02 9.76
N ASP A 41 8.02 6.74 9.86
CA ASP A 41 7.16 5.67 10.36
C ASP A 41 5.85 5.53 9.57
N ASP A 42 5.94 5.51 8.25
CA ASP A 42 4.87 4.93 7.43
C ASP A 42 4.72 3.47 7.82
N ARG A 43 3.48 2.95 7.89
CA ARG A 43 3.24 1.60 8.42
C ARG A 43 2.33 0.75 7.57
N ILE A 44 2.46 -0.56 7.77
CA ILE A 44 1.41 -1.54 7.55
C ILE A 44 0.89 -1.96 8.92
N ALA A 45 -0.44 -2.02 9.05
CA ALA A 45 -1.12 -2.49 10.25
C ALA A 45 -2.14 -3.58 9.90
N LYS A 46 -2.18 -4.63 10.72
CA LYS A 46 -3.27 -5.61 10.74
C LYS A 46 -4.36 -5.08 11.67
N ILE A 47 -5.59 -4.99 11.16
CA ILE A 47 -6.70 -4.36 11.85
C ILE A 47 -7.45 -5.34 12.75
N ILE A 48 -7.48 -5.03 14.04
CA ILE A 48 -8.23 -5.74 15.07
C ILE A 48 -9.42 -4.88 15.50
N PRO A 49 -10.66 -5.43 15.52
CA PRO A 49 -11.83 -4.67 15.94
C PRO A 49 -11.68 -4.06 17.33
N GLY A 50 -11.96 -2.76 17.44
CA GLY A 50 -11.94 -1.99 18.68
C GLY A 50 -10.57 -1.46 19.08
N GLU A 51 -9.50 -1.85 18.39
CA GLU A 51 -8.14 -1.44 18.75
C GLU A 51 -7.86 0.04 18.46
N ASN A 52 -6.91 0.59 19.22
CA ASN A 52 -6.40 1.96 19.04
C ASN A 52 -4.92 1.91 18.62
N TYR A 53 -4.64 2.34 17.40
CA TYR A 53 -3.34 2.30 16.74
C TYR A 53 -2.39 3.45 17.12
N GLY A 54 -2.75 4.26 18.12
CA GLY A 54 -1.82 5.10 18.85
C GLY A 54 -1.59 6.53 18.33
N TRP A 55 -2.05 6.89 17.13
CA TRP A 55 -1.94 8.27 16.65
C TRP A 55 -2.82 9.21 17.52
N PRO A 56 -2.32 10.40 17.93
CA PRO A 56 -1.06 11.05 17.52
C PRO A 56 0.18 10.77 18.35
N GLN A 57 0.11 9.93 19.38
CA GLN A 57 1.24 9.66 20.27
C GLN A 57 2.31 8.76 19.64
N SER A 58 1.91 7.80 18.80
CA SER A 58 2.85 6.86 18.16
C SER A 58 2.27 6.25 16.89
N MET A 59 3.12 6.06 15.87
CA MET A 59 2.83 5.24 14.67
C MET A 59 3.16 3.75 14.87
N ARG A 60 3.77 3.36 16.00
CA ARG A 60 4.33 2.01 16.18
C ARG A 60 3.48 1.08 17.05
N ILE A 61 2.39 1.59 17.61
CA ILE A 61 1.45 0.75 18.38
C ILE A 61 0.65 -0.09 17.39
N SER A 62 0.65 -1.41 17.63
CA SER A 62 -0.09 -2.41 16.84
C SER A 62 0.25 -2.36 15.34
N THR A 63 1.54 -2.12 15.06
CA THR A 63 2.11 -2.02 13.73
C THR A 63 2.91 -3.29 13.43
N ILE A 64 2.63 -3.94 12.30
CA ILE A 64 3.35 -5.16 11.90
C ILE A 64 4.64 -4.84 11.13
N PHE A 65 4.68 -3.67 10.49
CA PHE A 65 5.83 -3.20 9.74
C PHE A 65 5.81 -1.68 9.61
N PHE A 66 6.98 -1.05 9.67
CA PHE A 66 7.12 0.37 9.39
C PHE A 66 8.38 0.68 8.58
N TRP A 67 8.24 1.63 7.65
CA TRP A 67 9.37 2.28 7.01
C TRP A 67 9.81 3.46 7.88
N TRP A 68 11.09 3.48 8.26
CA TRP A 68 11.62 4.59 9.05
C TRP A 68 11.51 5.94 8.32
N TYR A 69 11.74 5.94 7.01
CA TYR A 69 11.55 7.11 6.17
C TYR A 69 10.20 7.08 5.47
N THR A 70 9.68 8.26 5.09
CA THR A 70 8.46 8.34 4.29
C THR A 70 8.66 7.75 2.90
N HIS A 71 7.86 6.74 2.59
CA HIS A 71 7.70 6.10 1.30
C HIS A 71 6.30 6.39 0.71
N ALA A 72 5.39 6.94 1.51
CA ALA A 72 4.00 7.27 1.20
C ALA A 72 3.24 6.07 0.62
N PRO A 73 3.02 5.00 1.41
CA PRO A 73 2.27 3.85 0.94
C PRO A 73 0.81 4.23 0.66
N THR A 74 0.28 3.76 -0.47
CA THR A 74 -1.08 4.05 -0.91
C THR A 74 -1.84 2.74 -1.01
N ALA A 75 -2.30 2.32 -2.18
CA ALA A 75 -3.00 1.05 -2.32
C ALA A 75 -2.15 -0.15 -1.92
N ILE A 76 -2.84 -1.16 -1.39
CA ILE A 76 -2.28 -2.48 -1.07
C ILE A 76 -3.23 -3.54 -1.59
N ASP A 77 -2.71 -4.73 -1.92
CA ASP A 77 -3.53 -5.89 -2.22
C ASP A 77 -2.75 -7.19 -2.02
N PHE A 78 -3.47 -8.29 -1.77
CA PHE A 78 -2.87 -9.62 -1.62
C PHE A 78 -2.99 -10.42 -2.91
N ALA A 79 -1.88 -11.03 -3.33
CA ALA A 79 -1.87 -11.90 -4.49
C ALA A 79 -2.73 -13.15 -4.26
N GLY A 80 -3.53 -13.49 -5.26
CA GLY A 80 -4.17 -14.80 -5.36
C GLY A 80 -3.24 -15.76 -6.11
N ASP A 81 -3.79 -16.44 -7.12
CA ASP A 81 -3.05 -17.42 -7.91
C ASP A 81 -2.42 -16.82 -9.20
N GLN A 82 -2.56 -15.51 -9.43
CA GLN A 82 -2.19 -14.82 -10.69
C GLN A 82 -0.70 -14.93 -11.04
N PHE A 83 0.18 -15.02 -10.05
CA PHE A 83 1.62 -15.19 -10.25
C PHE A 83 2.11 -16.60 -9.88
N GLY A 84 1.20 -17.54 -9.67
CA GLY A 84 1.49 -18.90 -9.24
C GLY A 84 1.60 -19.05 -7.71
N PRO A 85 1.80 -20.29 -7.23
CA PRO A 85 1.69 -20.62 -5.81
C PRO A 85 2.71 -19.90 -4.93
N ASP A 86 3.89 -19.58 -5.45
CA ASP A 86 4.96 -18.92 -4.70
C ASP A 86 4.66 -17.48 -4.32
N TYR A 87 3.65 -16.87 -4.94
CA TYR A 87 3.20 -15.50 -4.62
C TYR A 87 1.91 -15.49 -3.82
N LYS A 88 1.29 -16.65 -3.62
CA LYS A 88 -0.03 -16.73 -3.01
C LYS A 88 0.02 -16.08 -1.64
N ASP A 89 -0.91 -15.16 -1.41
CA ASP A 89 -1.07 -14.46 -0.14
C ASP A 89 0.10 -13.52 0.23
N HIS A 90 1.00 -13.21 -0.71
CA HIS A 90 1.97 -12.13 -0.57
C HIS A 90 1.26 -10.76 -0.70
N LEU A 91 1.73 -9.79 0.08
CA LEU A 91 1.20 -8.42 0.07
C LEU A 91 1.99 -7.56 -0.92
N PHE A 92 1.27 -6.81 -1.75
CA PHE A 92 1.85 -5.81 -2.65
C PHE A 92 1.46 -4.42 -2.17
N VAL A 93 2.42 -3.50 -2.13
CA VAL A 93 2.21 -2.13 -1.61
C VAL A 93 2.71 -1.11 -2.64
N ALA A 94 1.82 -0.20 -3.05
CA ALA A 94 2.18 0.94 -3.89
C ALA A 94 2.82 2.02 -3.02
N LEU A 95 4.09 2.34 -3.27
CA LEU A 95 4.83 3.40 -2.60
C LEU A 95 4.86 4.64 -3.50
N PHE A 96 4.05 5.63 -3.17
CA PHE A 96 3.86 6.82 -4.01
C PHE A 96 5.09 7.74 -3.98
N GLY A 97 5.76 7.86 -2.83
CA GLY A 97 6.89 8.77 -2.65
C GLY A 97 6.50 10.25 -2.68
N HIS A 98 7.41 11.08 -3.19
CA HIS A 98 7.23 12.53 -3.23
C HIS A 98 6.33 12.95 -4.39
N ALA A 99 5.23 13.66 -4.08
CA ALA A 99 4.35 14.23 -5.09
C ALA A 99 5.14 15.13 -6.06
N TYR A 100 4.80 15.03 -7.35
CA TYR A 100 5.39 15.82 -8.44
C TYR A 100 6.90 15.62 -8.68
N HIS A 101 7.59 14.75 -7.92
CA HIS A 101 9.01 14.52 -8.12
C HIS A 101 9.26 13.85 -9.48
N GLU A 102 10.10 14.47 -10.29
CA GLU A 102 10.49 13.94 -11.60
C GLU A 102 11.56 12.84 -11.48
N GLY A 103 11.52 11.86 -12.36
CA GLY A 103 12.49 10.75 -12.38
C GLY A 103 12.30 9.72 -11.27
N ARG A 104 13.27 8.82 -11.17
CA ARG A 104 13.31 7.72 -10.19
C ARG A 104 13.68 8.23 -8.80
N THR A 105 13.16 7.55 -7.77
CA THR A 105 13.53 7.80 -6.37
C THR A 105 13.87 6.49 -5.66
N ASP A 106 14.63 6.57 -4.57
CA ASP A 106 15.00 5.39 -3.78
C ASP A 106 13.82 4.87 -2.92
N LYS A 107 12.97 5.78 -2.44
CA LYS A 107 11.94 5.48 -1.42
C LYS A 107 10.54 5.19 -1.99
N GLY A 108 10.17 5.81 -3.11
CA GLY A 108 8.85 5.66 -3.71
C GLY A 108 8.91 5.43 -5.21
N LYS A 109 7.78 5.68 -5.89
CA LYS A 109 7.56 5.36 -7.30
C LYS A 109 7.83 3.90 -7.61
N LYS A 110 7.33 3.02 -6.74
CA LYS A 110 7.54 1.58 -6.85
C LYS A 110 6.40 0.80 -6.20
N ILE A 111 6.26 -0.44 -6.63
CA ILE A 111 5.47 -1.46 -5.94
C ILE A 111 6.48 -2.37 -5.24
N VAL A 112 6.28 -2.61 -3.95
CA VAL A 112 7.05 -3.61 -3.20
C VAL A 112 6.19 -4.83 -2.93
N GLU A 113 6.85 -5.98 -2.91
CA GLU A 113 6.29 -7.27 -2.49
C GLU A 113 6.74 -7.56 -1.05
N MET A 114 5.82 -8.08 -0.24
CA MET A 114 6.05 -8.42 1.17
C MET A 114 5.49 -9.80 1.49
N VAL A 115 6.24 -10.59 2.26
CA VAL A 115 5.76 -11.86 2.85
C VAL A 115 5.55 -11.67 4.34
N ILE A 116 4.34 -11.96 4.80
CA ILE A 116 3.93 -11.87 6.21
C ILE A 116 3.73 -13.29 6.74
N ASP A 117 4.48 -13.67 7.75
CA ASP A 117 4.34 -14.99 8.38
C ASP A 117 3.09 -15.09 9.28
N GLU A 118 2.86 -16.27 9.84
CA GLU A 118 1.73 -16.56 10.74
C GLU A 118 1.78 -15.81 12.08
N ARG A 119 2.90 -15.19 12.42
CA ARG A 119 3.12 -14.38 13.64
C ARG A 119 3.13 -12.89 13.32
N ASP A 120 2.64 -12.51 12.15
CA ASP A 120 2.60 -11.15 11.63
C ASP A 120 3.98 -10.50 11.43
N ASN A 121 5.06 -11.29 11.32
CA ASN A 121 6.37 -10.75 10.96
C ASN A 121 6.50 -10.61 9.44
N VAL A 122 7.04 -9.48 8.99
CA VAL A 122 7.50 -9.33 7.60
C VAL A 122 8.83 -10.04 7.45
N THR A 123 8.83 -11.16 6.72
CA THR A 123 10.01 -12.02 6.52
C THR A 123 10.71 -11.78 5.19
N TYR A 124 10.02 -11.12 4.25
CA TYR A 124 10.56 -10.72 2.95
C TYR A 124 10.00 -9.36 2.58
N LEU A 125 10.85 -8.51 2.00
CA LEU A 125 10.47 -7.26 1.39
C LEU A 125 11.43 -6.97 0.23
N ASN A 126 10.89 -6.77 -0.98
CA ASN A 126 11.70 -6.41 -2.14
C ASN A 126 10.95 -5.52 -3.13
N ASP A 127 11.70 -4.79 -3.95
CA ASP A 127 11.16 -4.03 -5.07
C ASP A 127 10.59 -5.01 -6.12
N PHE A 128 9.32 -4.85 -6.49
CA PHE A 128 8.66 -5.66 -7.52
C PHE A 128 8.54 -4.91 -8.85
N VAL A 129 8.07 -3.66 -8.80
CA VAL A 129 8.01 -2.75 -9.95
C VAL A 129 8.67 -1.45 -9.56
N VAL A 130 9.59 -0.95 -10.38
CA VAL A 130 10.26 0.33 -10.13
C VAL A 130 10.11 1.23 -11.33
N TYR A 131 9.66 2.46 -11.08
CA TYR A 131 9.56 3.48 -12.11
C TYR A 131 10.94 3.74 -12.75
N SER A 132 10.95 3.74 -14.08
CA SER A 132 12.15 3.94 -14.91
C SER A 132 12.09 5.19 -15.80
N GLY A 133 10.99 5.95 -15.73
CA GLY A 133 10.81 7.17 -16.50
C GLY A 133 11.53 8.39 -15.90
N GLN A 134 11.32 9.55 -16.52
CA GLN A 134 11.93 10.83 -16.14
C GLN A 134 10.89 11.85 -15.66
N GLY A 135 9.60 11.61 -15.88
CA GLY A 135 8.50 12.46 -15.44
C GLY A 135 8.04 12.25 -13.99
N PRO A 136 6.88 12.86 -13.62
CA PRO A 136 6.35 12.82 -12.27
C PRO A 136 5.43 11.63 -11.98
N ALA A 137 5.27 10.69 -12.90
CA ALA A 137 4.40 9.53 -12.73
C ALA A 137 4.73 8.78 -11.43
N SER A 138 3.70 8.41 -10.66
CA SER A 138 3.89 7.57 -9.49
C SER A 138 2.70 6.66 -9.24
N VAL A 139 2.98 5.43 -8.79
CA VAL A 139 1.96 4.42 -8.52
C VAL A 139 1.11 4.80 -7.30
N CYS A 140 -0.21 4.68 -7.42
CA CYS A 140 -1.14 5.01 -6.32
C CYS A 140 -2.27 4.00 -6.09
N GLY A 141 -2.63 3.20 -7.11
CA GLY A 141 -3.70 2.20 -7.05
C GLY A 141 -3.18 0.81 -7.37
N LEU A 142 -3.74 -0.23 -6.74
CA LEU A 142 -3.45 -1.65 -6.96
C LEU A 142 -4.76 -2.44 -6.94
N ALA A 143 -4.85 -3.46 -7.79
CA ALA A 143 -5.84 -4.52 -7.69
C ALA A 143 -5.34 -5.78 -8.40
N PHE A 144 -5.38 -6.92 -7.71
CA PHE A 144 -5.26 -8.22 -8.35
C PHE A 144 -6.54 -8.52 -9.13
N GLY A 145 -6.40 -8.61 -10.45
CA GLY A 145 -7.46 -8.96 -11.38
C GLY A 145 -7.49 -10.47 -11.67
N PRO A 146 -8.27 -10.91 -12.66
CA PRO A 146 -8.40 -12.33 -13.00
C PRO A 146 -7.09 -12.98 -13.50
N ASP A 147 -6.14 -12.20 -14.03
CA ASP A 147 -4.97 -12.72 -14.76
C ASP A 147 -3.66 -11.96 -14.47
N GLY A 148 -3.64 -11.08 -13.46
CA GLY A 148 -2.45 -10.33 -13.11
C GLY A 148 -2.68 -9.23 -12.08
N LEU A 149 -1.64 -8.46 -11.83
CA LEU A 149 -1.70 -7.24 -11.05
C LEU A 149 -2.01 -6.06 -11.97
N TYR A 150 -3.09 -5.35 -11.67
CA TYR A 150 -3.42 -4.07 -12.29
C TYR A 150 -3.03 -2.95 -11.32
N PHE A 151 -2.46 -1.87 -11.84
CA PHE A 151 -2.09 -0.72 -11.02
C PHE A 151 -2.29 0.59 -11.76
N THR A 152 -2.52 1.67 -11.00
CA THR A 152 -2.64 3.02 -11.58
C THR A 152 -1.43 3.85 -11.25
N ASP A 153 -1.06 4.74 -12.17
CA ASP A 153 -0.23 5.89 -11.85
C ASP A 153 -1.05 7.18 -11.71
N LEU A 154 -0.48 8.14 -10.99
CA LEU A 154 -0.91 9.52 -10.96
C LEU A 154 0.03 10.36 -11.84
N HIS A 155 -0.53 11.38 -12.49
CA HIS A 155 0.16 12.37 -13.34
C HIS A 155 0.64 11.88 -14.71
N GLY A 156 1.01 10.60 -14.83
CA GLY A 156 1.63 10.04 -16.04
C GLY A 156 3.01 10.64 -16.34
N GLU A 157 3.67 10.09 -17.37
CA GLU A 157 5.05 10.44 -17.72
C GLU A 157 5.19 11.93 -18.11
N VAL A 158 4.20 12.47 -18.81
CA VAL A 158 4.27 13.86 -19.29
C VAL A 158 4.04 14.85 -18.15
N GLY A 159 3.23 14.49 -17.15
CA GLY A 159 2.97 15.32 -16.00
C GLY A 159 2.35 16.67 -16.35
N PHE A 160 2.94 17.74 -15.82
CA PHE A 160 2.39 19.11 -15.85
C PHE A 160 3.15 20.04 -16.82
N LYS A 161 3.82 19.48 -17.83
CA LYS A 161 4.58 20.28 -18.81
C LYS A 161 3.66 21.25 -19.54
N LYS A 162 4.15 22.48 -19.77
CA LYS A 162 3.37 23.54 -20.42
C LYS A 162 2.92 23.11 -21.82
N GLY A 163 1.61 23.18 -22.07
CA GLY A 163 1.01 22.80 -23.35
C GLY A 163 0.60 21.33 -23.43
N GLU A 164 0.97 20.52 -22.43
CA GLU A 164 0.60 19.12 -22.31
C GLU A 164 -0.50 18.92 -21.27
N LYS A 165 -1.20 17.78 -21.34
CA LYS A 165 -2.18 17.37 -20.34
C LYS A 165 -1.61 16.25 -19.48
N SER A 166 -1.62 16.44 -18.16
CA SER A 166 -1.36 15.35 -17.21
C SER A 166 -2.43 14.26 -17.37
N GLY A 167 -2.03 12.99 -17.27
CA GLY A 167 -2.95 11.87 -17.43
C GLY A 167 -2.42 10.62 -16.75
N GLY A 168 -3.20 10.09 -15.80
CA GLY A 168 -2.87 8.81 -15.16
C GLY A 168 -3.15 7.63 -16.09
N ASN A 169 -2.40 6.54 -15.91
CA ASN A 169 -2.59 5.31 -16.68
C ASN A 169 -3.00 4.15 -15.79
N ILE A 170 -3.65 3.14 -16.39
CA ILE A 170 -3.79 1.80 -15.81
C ILE A 170 -2.77 0.89 -16.50
N TRP A 171 -1.96 0.22 -15.71
CA TRP A 171 -0.95 -0.73 -16.12
C TRP A 171 -1.35 -2.13 -15.69
N LYS A 172 -0.79 -3.14 -16.36
CA LYS A 172 -1.01 -4.55 -16.06
C LYS A 172 0.32 -5.29 -16.08
N ILE A 173 0.53 -6.15 -15.10
CA ILE A 173 1.63 -7.12 -15.06
C ILE A 173 1.04 -8.52 -14.96
N THR A 174 1.47 -9.38 -15.87
CA THR A 174 1.15 -10.80 -15.88
C THR A 174 2.43 -11.60 -15.65
N LYS A 175 2.29 -12.82 -15.14
CA LYS A 175 3.39 -13.78 -15.19
C LYS A 175 3.73 -14.05 -16.66
N ILE A 176 5.03 -14.09 -16.98
CA ILE A 176 5.52 -14.55 -18.29
C ILE A 176 5.49 -16.07 -18.33
#